data_AF-V2GBS9-F1
#
_entry.id   AF-V2GBS9-F1
#
_cell.length_a   1.000
_cell.length_b   1.000
_cell.length_c   1.000
_cell.angle_alpha   90.00
_cell.angle_beta   90.00
_cell.angle_gamma   90.00
#
_symmetry.space_group_name_H-M   'P 1'
#
loop_
_entity.id
_entity.type
_entity.pdbx_description
1 polymer ?
#
loop_
_entity_poly.entity_id
_entity_poly.type
_entity_poly.pdbx_seq_one_letter_code
_entity_poly.pdbx_strand_id
1 'polypeptide(L)' 'MAVLTNNELKELTGGLVQGAAQRRWIKKQLGIDAPVKVDGHPVITWEQVNRGPVKGNQGRTEPRWSVAA' A
#
# COMPACT_ATOMS: atom_id res chain seq x y z
N MET A 1 1.60 18.18 2.25
CA MET A 1 1.38 16.94 3.02
C MET A 1 2.69 16.19 3.10
N ALA A 2 3.18 15.90 4.32
CA ALA A 2 4.44 15.17 4.50
C ALA A 2 4.22 13.67 4.31
N VAL A 3 5.15 13.01 3.60
CA VAL A 3 5.22 11.55 3.51
C VAL A 3 5.67 11.00 4.86
N LEU A 4 5.10 9.88 5.29
CA LEU A 4 5.51 9.20 6.53
C LEU A 4 7.00 8.84 6.46
N THR A 5 7.69 9.11 7.55
CA THR A 5 9.05 8.65 7.81
C THR A 5 9.05 7.15 8.11
N ASN A 6 10.22 6.53 8.06
CA ASN A 6 10.35 5.10 8.36
C ASN A 6 9.95 4.76 9.81
N ASN A 7 10.14 5.69 10.75
CA ASN A 7 9.73 5.52 12.14
C ASN A 7 8.21 5.59 12.28
N GLU A 8 7.56 6.57 11.65
CA GLU A 8 6.09 6.66 11.64
C GLU A 8 5.46 5.46 10.94
N LEU A 9 6.09 4.93 9.88
CA LEU A 9 5.65 3.68 9.25
C LEU A 9 5.73 2.49 10.20
N LYS A 10 6.80 2.40 11.01
CA LYS A 10 6.93 1.35 12.04
C LYS A 10 5.85 1.48 13.09
N GLU A 11 5.61 2.69 13.60
CA GLU A 11 4.58 2.94 14.61
C GLU A 11 3.18 2.61 14.07
N LEU A 12 2.85 3.07 12.87
CA LEU A 12 1.58 2.79 12.20
C LEU A 12 1.34 1.28 12.02
N THR A 13 2.39 0.54 11.68
CA THR A 13 2.30 -0.88 11.34
C THR A 13 2.50 -1.82 12.54
N GLY A 14 2.64 -1.27 13.76
CA GLY A 14 2.81 -2.06 14.99
C GLY A 14 4.21 -2.65 15.17
N GLY A 15 5.23 -1.95 14.68
CA GLY A 15 6.65 -2.33 14.84
C GLY A 15 7.24 -3.10 13.65
N LEU A 16 6.53 -3.20 12.52
CA LEU A 16 7.07 -3.88 11.33
C LEU A 16 8.23 -3.07 10.73
N VAL A 17 9.40 -3.69 10.61
CA VAL A 17 10.61 -3.07 10.05
C VAL A 17 10.75 -3.31 8.54
N GLN A 18 10.30 -4.46 8.05
CA GLN A 18 10.42 -4.80 6.63
C GLN A 18 9.41 -4.02 5.78
N GLY A 19 9.89 -3.24 4.81
CA GLY A 19 9.03 -2.44 3.94
C GLY A 19 7.99 -3.25 3.15
N ALA A 20 8.34 -4.47 2.71
CA ALA A 20 7.38 -5.38 2.08
C ALA A 20 6.25 -5.82 3.03
N ALA A 21 6.56 -6.05 4.31
CA ALA A 21 5.57 -6.39 5.33
C ALA A 21 4.69 -5.18 5.65
N GLN A 22 5.27 -3.98 5.77
CA GLN A 22 4.53 -2.73 5.94
C GLN A 22 3.57 -2.49 4.78
N ARG A 23 4.00 -2.69 3.53
CA ARG A 23 3.13 -2.56 2.34
C ARG A 23 1.96 -3.53 2.37
N ARG A 24 2.21 -4.81 2.70
CA ARG A 24 1.14 -5.82 2.82
C ARG A 24 0.16 -5.46 3.93
N TRP A 25 0.67 -4.98 5.06
CA TRP A 25 -0.15 -4.53 6.18
C TRP A 25 -1.03 -3.34 5.78
N ILE A 26 -0.45 -2.32 5.14
CA ILE A 26 -1.17 -1.13 4.64
C ILE A 26 -2.24 -1.55 3.63
N LYS A 27 -1.93 -2.43 2.68
CA LYS A 27 -2.91 -2.94 1.72
C LYS A 27 -4.05 -3.71 2.39
N LYS A 28 -3.75 -4.48 3.44
CA LYS A 28 -4.75 -5.29 4.16
C LYS A 28 -5.65 -4.45 5.08
N GLN A 29 -5.07 -3.50 5.82
CA GLN A 29 -5.79 -2.71 6.82
C GLN A 29 -6.42 -1.46 6.23
N LEU A 30 -5.67 -0.75 5.38
CA LEU A 30 -6.09 0.52 4.81
C LEU A 30 -6.61 0.35 3.38
N GLY A 31 -6.49 -0.82 2.75
CA GLY A 31 -6.96 -1.00 1.36
C GLY A 31 -6.18 -0.18 0.33
N ILE A 32 -5.05 0.41 0.70
CA ILE A 32 -4.25 1.30 -0.14
C ILE A 32 -3.10 0.50 -0.75
N ASP A 33 -2.98 0.50 -2.07
CA ASP A 33 -1.76 0.02 -2.74
C ASP A 33 -0.76 1.16 -2.84
N ALA A 34 0.04 1.34 -1.78
CA ALA A 34 1.04 2.40 -1.72
C ALA A 34 2.22 2.07 -2.65
N PRO A 35 2.69 3.04 -3.46
CA PRO A 35 3.93 2.89 -4.23
C PRO A 35 5.12 2.74 -3.27
N VAL A 36 6.20 2.13 -3.75
CA VAL A 36 7.36 1.76 -2.91
C VAL A 36 8.58 2.58 -3.32
N LYS A 37 9.38 3.02 -2.34
CA LYS A 37 10.69 3.65 -2.59
C LYS A 37 11.71 2.60 -3.06
N VAL A 38 12.90 3.08 -3.47
CA VAL A 38 14.05 2.22 -3.79
C VAL A 38 14.44 1.33 -2.60
N ASP A 39 14.24 1.81 -1.37
CA ASP A 39 14.54 1.07 -0.13
C ASP A 39 13.51 -0.03 0.22
N GLY A 40 12.45 -0.19 -0.58
CA GLY A 40 11.41 -1.19 -0.32
C GLY A 40 10.33 -0.75 0.67
N HIS A 41 10.41 0.47 1.23
CA HIS A 41 9.40 1.03 2.12
C HIS A 41 8.23 1.72 1.36
N PRO A 42 6.99 1.57 1.83
CA PRO A 42 5.82 2.19 1.21
C PRO A 42 5.83 3.72 1.37
N VAL A 43 5.44 4.42 0.32
CA VAL A 43 5.23 5.87 0.31
C VAL A 43 3.76 6.14 0.60
N ILE A 44 3.46 6.59 1.81
CA ILE A 44 2.11 6.94 2.24
C ILE A 44 2.16 8.24 3.06
N THR A 45 1.07 9.00 3.05
CA THR A 45 0.89 10.22 3.85
C THR A 45 -0.15 9.98 4.94
N TRP A 46 -0.10 10.74 6.03
CA TRP A 46 -1.09 10.62 7.12
C TRP A 46 -2.51 10.88 6.64
N GLU A 47 -2.68 11.75 5.65
CA GLU A 47 -3.99 11.96 5.03
C GLU A 47 -4.53 10.74 4.29
N GLN A 48 -3.67 9.98 3.61
CA GLN A 48 -4.08 8.73 2.96
C GLN A 48 -4.46 7.68 4.01
N VAL A 49 -3.74 7.60 5.12
CA VAL A 49 -4.09 6.72 6.25
C VAL A 49 -5.46 7.11 6.83
N ASN A 50 -5.69 8.40 7.04
CA ASN A 50 -6.90 8.93 7.67
C ASN A 50 -8.12 8.98 6.74
N ARG A 51 -7.94 8.94 5.41
CA ARG A 51 -9.04 8.84 4.45
C ARG A 51 -9.79 7.50 4.51
N GLY A 52 -9.27 6.52 5.24
CA GLY A 52 -9.86 5.20 5.35
C GLY A 52 -9.75 4.39 4.05
N PRO A 53 -10.27 3.15 4.03
CA PRO A 53 -10.14 2.29 2.88
C PRO A 53 -10.82 2.90 1.67
N VAL A 54 -10.02 3.26 0.67
CA VAL A 54 -10.49 3.68 -0.64
C VAL A 54 -11.21 2.47 -1.24
N LYS A 55 -12.53 2.45 -1.13
CA LYS A 55 -13.42 1.53 -1.84
C LYS A 55 -13.23 1.78 -3.34
N GLY A 56 -12.26 1.12 -3.94
CA GLY A 56 -12.04 1.22 -5.38
C GLY A 56 -10.58 1.22 -5.76
N ASN A 57 -9.98 0.03 -5.83
CA ASN A 57 -9.43 -0.45 -7.09
C ASN A 57 -9.10 -1.95 -6.93
N GLN A 58 -10.14 -2.79 -6.80
CA GLN A 58 -10.01 -4.19 -7.22
C GLN A 58 -10.00 -4.20 -8.75
N GLY A 59 -8.93 -3.69 -9.35
CA GLY A 59 -8.63 -3.96 -10.74
C GLY A 59 -8.36 -5.46 -10.83
N ARG A 60 -9.41 -6.24 -11.12
CA ARG A 60 -9.22 -7.61 -11.59
C ARG A 60 -8.42 -7.50 -12.88
N THR A 61 -7.13 -7.82 -12.83
CA THR A 61 -6.41 -8.17 -14.05
C THR A 61 -6.93 -9.55 -14.45
N GLU A 62 -8.04 -9.56 -15.17
CA GLU A 62 -8.48 -10.76 -15.88
C GLU A 62 -7.56 -10.93 -17.10
N PRO A 63 -6.84 -12.06 -17.24
CA PRO A 63 -6.13 -12.33 -18.46
C PRO A 63 -7.15 -12.44 -19.61
N ARG A 64 -7.12 -11.53 -20.59
CA ARG A 64 -7.93 -11.63 -21.83
C ARG A 64 -7.31 -12.67 -22.77
N TRP A 65 -7.55 -13.95 -22.49
CA TRP A 65 -7.40 -15.00 -23.50
C TRP A 65 -8.67 -15.05 -24.35
N SER A 66 -8.88 -14.04 -25.19
CA SER A 66 -9.91 -14.13 -26.22
C SER A 66 -9.24 -14.13 -27.59
N VAL A 67 -9.40 -15.28 -28.24
CA VAL A 67 -9.30 -15.53 -29.69
C VAL A 67 -7.88 -15.71 -30.24
N ALA A 68 -7.45 -16.97 -30.30
CA ALA A 68 -6.76 -17.48 -31.48
C ALA A 68 -7.72 -18.51 -32.12
N ALA A 69 -8.15 -18.19 -33.34
CA ALA A 69 -9.05 -18.98 -34.18
C ALA A 69 -8.35 -20.21 -34.75
#